data_AF-A0A015IR50-F1
#
_entry.id   AF-A0A015IR50-F1
#
_cell.length_a   1.000
_cell.length_b   1.000
_cell.length_c   1.000
_cell.angle_alpha   90.00
_cell.angle_beta   90.00
_cell.angle_gamma   90.00
#
_symmetry.space_group_name_H-M   'P 1'
#
loop_
_entity.id
_entity.type
_entity.pdbx_description
1 polymer ?
#
loop_
_entity_poly.entity_id
_entity_poly.type
_entity_poly.pdbx_seq_one_letter_code
_entity_poly.pdbx_strand_id
1 'polypeptide(L)'
;MRFQQNFKNWTSDNDNIDKFIQDIQLSYHGNAKEALEWIPHDRLYNIKYITKDELGEIYRANWIDGKIGIYAYCEGKKSWDNKNQNWRRQQCNMFVNLKSLNTPNILTLEFVNKIKIEHKFYGITQDPETKNYMMVLNNICKKCNKICNSIHFQHKFIDWTSDNNDIDKFIQDTQLSTHGNIEKALEWVSYDRFHDIKYIAKNEFDNILVYRANWIDGDIISWDSENQNWKRTRCNMIVNLKSLNTPNNLTLEFVKKVYASS
;
A
#
# COMPACT_ATOMS: atom_id res chain seq x y z
N MET A 1 30.20 -2.41 12.48
CA MET A 1 28.87 -1.90 12.05
C MET A 1 27.81 -2.93 12.43
N ARG A 2 26.66 -2.54 13.04
CA ARG A 2 25.69 -3.49 13.66
C ARG A 2 25.15 -4.56 12.70
N PHE A 3 25.02 -4.27 11.40
CA PHE A 3 24.62 -5.27 10.39
C PHE A 3 25.56 -6.46 10.29
N GLN A 4 26.88 -6.26 10.40
CA GLN A 4 27.90 -7.32 10.28
C GLN A 4 27.74 -8.40 11.35
N GLN A 5 27.19 -8.06 12.52
CA GLN A 5 26.94 -9.01 13.61
C GLN A 5 25.87 -10.05 13.22
N ASN A 6 25.02 -9.73 12.25
CA ASN A 6 23.92 -10.59 11.81
C ASN A 6 24.22 -11.38 10.54
N PHE A 7 25.37 -11.19 9.87
CA PHE A 7 25.68 -11.89 8.61
C PHE A 7 25.75 -13.41 8.79
N LYS A 8 26.05 -13.89 10.00
CA LYS A 8 26.07 -15.33 10.33
C LYS A 8 24.70 -15.89 10.71
N ASN A 9 23.69 -15.03 10.90
CA ASN A 9 22.40 -15.41 11.44
C ASN A 9 21.34 -15.68 10.35
N TRP A 10 21.68 -15.43 9.08
CA TRP A 10 20.84 -15.76 7.94
C TRP A 10 21.73 -16.00 6.71
N THR A 11 21.26 -16.87 5.82
CA THR A 11 21.75 -17.03 4.45
C THR A 11 20.53 -17.23 3.57
N SER A 12 20.60 -16.72 2.35
CA SER A 12 19.54 -16.90 1.36
C SER A 12 19.66 -18.20 0.56
N ASP A 13 20.66 -19.04 0.85
CA ASP A 13 21.09 -20.15 -0.01
C ASP A 13 21.56 -19.69 -1.41
N ASN A 14 21.94 -18.40 -1.53
CA ASN A 14 22.53 -17.82 -2.73
C ASN A 14 23.60 -16.79 -2.37
N ASP A 15 24.86 -17.20 -2.52
CA ASP A 15 26.04 -16.38 -2.20
C ASP A 15 26.04 -15.02 -2.90
N ASN A 16 25.49 -14.92 -4.11
CA ASN A 16 25.43 -13.65 -4.83
C ASN A 16 24.43 -12.69 -4.18
N ILE A 17 23.29 -13.18 -3.71
CA ILE A 17 22.28 -12.36 -3.01
C ILE A 17 22.79 -11.98 -1.63
N ASP A 18 23.38 -12.93 -0.91
CA ASP A 18 23.98 -12.68 0.42
C ASP A 18 25.04 -11.60 0.32
N LYS A 19 25.99 -11.76 -0.61
CA LYS A 19 27.04 -10.77 -0.86
C LYS A 19 26.45 -9.42 -1.27
N PHE A 20 25.46 -9.40 -2.16
CA PHE A 20 24.83 -8.16 -2.59
C PHE A 20 24.17 -7.40 -1.43
N ILE A 21 23.38 -8.08 -0.59
CA ILE A 21 22.75 -7.45 0.59
C ILE A 21 23.83 -6.95 1.55
N GLN A 22 24.87 -7.74 1.80
CA GLN A 22 25.99 -7.38 2.67
C GLN A 22 26.75 -6.16 2.14
N ASP A 23 27.12 -6.13 0.86
CA ASP A 23 27.81 -5.01 0.21
C ASP A 23 27.02 -3.70 0.35
N ILE A 24 25.70 -3.77 0.13
CA ILE A 24 24.81 -2.62 0.34
C ILE A 24 24.81 -2.21 1.81
N GLN A 25 24.64 -3.14 2.76
CA GLN A 25 24.69 -2.84 4.19
C GLN A 25 26.04 -2.23 4.63
N LEU A 26 27.16 -2.66 4.05
CA LEU A 26 28.52 -2.14 4.29
C LEU A 26 28.74 -0.73 3.72
N SER A 27 28.12 -0.39 2.59
CA SER A 27 28.23 0.93 1.97
C SER A 27 27.53 2.06 2.75
N TYR A 28 26.65 1.74 3.69
CA TYR A 28 25.86 2.74 4.41
C TYR A 28 26.54 3.22 5.70
N HIS A 29 27.15 4.41 5.63
CA HIS A 29 27.81 5.11 6.74
C HIS A 29 26.83 5.78 7.73
N GLY A 30 25.86 5.04 8.27
CA GLY A 30 25.06 5.49 9.42
C GLY A 30 23.56 5.73 9.18
N ASN A 31 23.05 5.54 7.95
CA ASN A 31 21.61 5.61 7.68
C ASN A 31 21.01 4.20 7.54
N ALA A 32 20.78 3.53 8.67
CA ALA A 32 20.24 2.17 8.71
C ALA A 32 18.85 2.01 8.04
N LYS A 33 18.10 3.09 7.82
CA LYS A 33 16.80 3.07 7.13
C LYS A 33 16.93 2.80 5.63
N GLU A 34 18.13 2.92 5.06
CA GLU A 34 18.39 2.69 3.64
C GLU A 34 19.10 1.38 3.34
N ALA A 35 19.52 0.67 4.39
CA ALA A 35 20.04 -0.68 4.28
C ALA A 35 18.96 -1.64 3.76
N LEU A 36 19.38 -2.57 2.89
CA LEU A 36 18.54 -3.68 2.47
C LEU A 36 18.62 -4.79 3.52
N GLU A 37 17.53 -5.50 3.72
CA GLU A 37 17.41 -6.62 4.64
C GLU A 37 17.19 -7.93 3.88
N TRP A 38 17.69 -9.03 4.42
CA TRP A 38 17.06 -10.32 4.13
C TRP A 38 15.78 -10.41 4.96
N ILE A 39 14.66 -10.65 4.29
CA ILE A 39 13.34 -10.70 4.90
C ILE A 39 12.85 -12.15 4.80
N PRO A 40 12.83 -12.90 5.92
CA PRO A 40 12.31 -14.26 5.93
C PRO A 40 10.87 -14.28 5.41
N HIS A 41 10.57 -15.20 4.51
CA HIS A 41 9.31 -15.20 3.76
C HIS A 41 8.08 -15.41 4.64
N ASP A 42 8.24 -16.15 5.74
CA ASP A 42 7.21 -16.37 6.77
C ASP A 42 6.82 -15.09 7.53
N ARG A 43 7.59 -13.99 7.37
CA ARG A 43 7.23 -12.65 7.89
C ARG A 43 6.28 -11.89 6.96
N LEU A 44 5.95 -12.46 5.79
CA LEU A 44 5.05 -11.91 4.80
C LEU A 44 3.78 -12.76 4.75
N TYR A 45 2.61 -12.11 4.76
CA TYR A 45 1.31 -12.78 4.73
C TYR A 45 0.30 -12.00 3.90
N ASN A 46 -0.88 -12.59 3.66
CA ASN A 46 -1.92 -12.02 2.78
C ASN A 46 -1.37 -11.61 1.41
N ILE A 47 -0.48 -12.45 0.85
CA ILE A 47 0.15 -12.26 -0.45
C ILE A 47 -0.93 -12.42 -1.52
N LYS A 48 -1.19 -11.36 -2.27
CA LYS A 48 -2.18 -11.33 -3.36
C LYS A 48 -1.50 -10.89 -4.65
N TYR A 49 -1.70 -11.64 -5.73
CA TYR A 49 -1.21 -11.28 -7.06
C TYR A 49 -1.89 -9.98 -7.56
N ILE A 50 -1.10 -9.03 -8.04
CA ILE A 50 -1.59 -7.77 -8.62
C ILE A 50 -1.56 -7.84 -10.14
N THR A 51 -0.37 -8.06 -10.71
CA THR A 51 -0.14 -8.00 -12.15
C THR A 51 1.23 -8.59 -12.48
N LYS A 52 1.56 -8.65 -13.77
CA LYS A 52 2.87 -9.04 -14.29
C LYS A 52 3.33 -7.98 -15.28
N ASP A 53 4.57 -7.53 -15.12
CA ASP A 53 5.24 -6.66 -16.09
C ASP A 53 6.47 -7.35 -16.69
N GLU A 54 7.22 -6.63 -17.51
CA GLU A 54 8.43 -7.13 -18.18
C GLU A 54 9.51 -7.65 -17.21
N LEU A 55 9.55 -7.12 -15.99
CA LEU A 55 10.55 -7.50 -14.99
C LEU A 55 10.09 -8.68 -14.14
N GLY A 56 8.78 -8.91 -14.02
CA GLY A 56 8.24 -10.06 -13.31
C GLY A 56 6.83 -9.84 -12.76
N GLU A 57 6.41 -10.81 -11.98
CA GLU A 57 5.13 -10.79 -11.27
C GLU A 57 5.20 -9.87 -10.05
N ILE A 58 4.11 -9.15 -9.80
CA ILE A 58 3.98 -8.20 -8.71
C ILE A 58 2.83 -8.67 -7.82
N TYR A 59 3.11 -8.73 -6.52
CA TYR A 59 2.17 -9.11 -5.48
C TYR A 59 2.08 -8.01 -4.43
N ARG A 60 0.97 -7.92 -3.72
CA ARG A 60 0.82 -7.13 -2.49
C ARG A 60 0.88 -8.08 -1.30
N ALA A 61 1.65 -7.75 -0.28
CA ALA A 61 1.71 -8.50 0.98
C ALA A 61 1.64 -7.58 2.20
N ASN A 62 1.35 -8.16 3.35
CA ASN A 62 1.56 -7.53 4.65
C ASN A 62 2.88 -8.01 5.24
N TRP A 63 3.70 -7.08 5.73
CA TRP A 63 4.97 -7.38 6.39
C TRP A 63 4.86 -7.20 7.90
N ILE A 64 4.95 -8.30 8.65
CA ILE A 64 4.74 -8.33 10.11
C ILE A 64 5.66 -7.35 10.82
N ASP A 65 6.96 -7.42 10.50
CA ASP A 65 7.97 -6.64 11.22
C ASP A 65 7.87 -5.14 10.93
N GLY A 66 7.34 -4.73 9.79
CA GLY A 66 7.49 -3.34 9.33
C GLY A 66 8.93 -2.99 9.01
N LYS A 67 9.25 -1.71 8.80
CA LYS A 67 10.59 -1.25 8.39
C LYS A 67 11.49 -0.91 9.59
N ILE A 68 12.81 -0.87 9.38
CA ILE A 68 13.74 -0.29 10.37
C ILE A 68 13.36 1.18 10.66
N GLY A 69 13.09 1.44 11.94
CA GLY A 69 12.71 2.75 12.45
C GLY A 69 13.91 3.64 12.78
N ILE A 70 13.69 4.94 12.72
CA ILE A 70 14.60 5.94 13.30
C ILE A 70 13.81 6.71 14.36
N TYR A 71 14.33 6.74 15.58
CA TYR A 71 13.78 7.52 16.68
C TYR A 71 14.72 8.66 17.00
N ALA A 72 14.21 9.89 17.02
CA ALA A 72 14.97 11.07 17.44
C ALA A 72 14.88 11.21 18.96
N TYR A 73 16.03 11.28 19.63
CA TYR A 73 16.18 11.58 21.05
C TYR A 73 17.02 12.86 21.20
N CYS A 74 17.06 13.44 22.40
CA CYS A 74 17.88 14.62 22.71
C CYS A 74 19.38 14.39 22.43
N GLU A 75 19.85 13.14 22.48
CA GLU A 75 21.22 12.70 22.17
C GLU A 75 21.42 12.27 20.70
N GLY A 76 20.43 12.50 19.84
CA GLY A 76 20.49 12.13 18.43
C GLY A 76 19.54 10.99 18.02
N LYS A 77 19.67 10.54 16.78
CA LYS A 77 18.80 9.52 16.17
C LYS A 77 19.34 8.11 16.44
N LYS A 78 18.54 7.24 17.05
CA LYS A 78 18.90 5.83 17.33
C LYS A 78 17.91 4.88 16.66
N SER A 79 18.44 3.98 15.81
CA SER A 79 17.68 2.88 15.19
C SER A 79 17.92 1.54 15.88
N TRP A 80 19.02 1.41 16.60
CA TRP A 80 19.39 0.20 17.30
C TRP A 80 18.85 0.20 18.73
N ASP A 81 18.30 -0.92 19.17
CA ASP A 81 17.92 -1.17 20.55
C ASP A 81 19.05 -1.92 21.26
N ASN A 82 19.79 -1.21 22.13
CA ASN A 82 20.85 -1.82 22.93
C ASN A 82 20.33 -2.82 23.97
N LYS A 83 19.07 -2.74 24.39
CA LYS A 83 18.51 -3.68 25.37
C LYS A 83 18.21 -5.02 24.70
N ASN A 84 17.51 -4.97 23.58
CA ASN A 84 17.08 -6.16 22.84
C ASN A 84 18.12 -6.66 21.82
N GLN A 85 19.24 -5.93 21.64
CA GLN A 85 20.27 -6.19 20.64
C GLN A 85 19.69 -6.41 19.24
N ASN A 86 18.74 -5.56 18.85
CA ASN A 86 18.08 -5.65 17.55
C ASN A 86 17.73 -4.27 16.98
N TRP A 87 17.43 -4.20 15.70
CA TRP A 87 16.91 -3.00 15.05
C TRP A 87 15.49 -2.72 15.51
N ARG A 88 15.23 -1.47 15.90
CA ARG A 88 13.87 -1.03 16.21
C ARG A 88 13.03 -1.04 14.94
N ARG A 89 11.81 -1.55 15.03
CA ARG A 89 10.86 -1.61 13.92
C ARG A 89 9.81 -0.50 14.02
N GLN A 90 9.28 -0.09 12.88
CA GLN A 90 8.15 0.84 12.76
C GLN A 90 7.18 0.34 11.68
N GLN A 91 5.91 0.73 11.79
CA GLN A 91 4.86 0.36 10.83
C GLN A 91 4.71 -1.16 10.70
N CYS A 92 4.54 -1.85 11.84
CA CYS A 92 4.24 -3.28 11.83
C CYS A 92 3.01 -3.57 10.96
N ASN A 93 2.95 -4.75 10.37
CA ASN A 93 1.91 -5.19 9.44
C ASN A 93 1.75 -4.33 8.17
N MET A 94 2.75 -3.51 7.83
CA MET A 94 2.64 -2.60 6.69
C MET A 94 2.46 -3.31 5.35
N PHE A 95 1.72 -2.67 4.45
CA PHE A 95 1.65 -3.12 3.07
C PHE A 95 3.00 -2.93 2.35
N VAL A 96 3.40 -3.95 1.60
CA VAL A 96 4.56 -3.97 0.72
C VAL A 96 4.18 -4.63 -0.60
N ASN A 97 4.90 -4.28 -1.65
CA ASN A 97 4.85 -4.96 -2.93
C ASN A 97 6.00 -5.97 -2.99
N LEU A 98 5.71 -7.20 -3.38
CA LEU A 98 6.71 -8.21 -3.71
C LEU A 98 6.84 -8.24 -5.23
N LYS A 99 8.05 -8.07 -5.74
CA LYS A 99 8.34 -8.16 -7.17
C LYS A 99 9.28 -9.31 -7.44
N SER A 100 8.81 -10.30 -8.19
CA SER A 100 9.59 -11.49 -8.54
C SER A 100 10.83 -11.12 -9.36
N LEU A 101 11.94 -11.77 -9.04
CA LEU A 101 13.20 -11.69 -9.78
C LEU A 101 13.36 -12.97 -10.60
N ASN A 102 13.01 -12.90 -11.89
CA ASN A 102 13.15 -14.04 -12.80
C ASN A 102 14.63 -14.49 -12.95
N THR A 103 15.59 -13.60 -12.70
CA THR A 103 17.02 -13.91 -12.76
C THR A 103 17.79 -13.17 -11.65
N PRO A 104 18.33 -13.86 -10.62
CA PRO A 104 19.06 -13.24 -9.51
C PRO A 104 20.29 -12.41 -9.95
N ASN A 105 20.90 -12.75 -11.08
CA ASN A 105 22.09 -12.07 -11.61
C ASN A 105 21.85 -10.64 -12.13
N ILE A 106 20.62 -10.11 -12.06
CA ILE A 106 20.27 -8.74 -12.46
C ILE A 106 20.51 -7.72 -11.33
N LEU A 107 20.74 -8.17 -10.09
CA LEU A 107 20.89 -7.28 -8.93
C LEU A 107 22.26 -6.56 -8.92
N THR A 108 22.37 -5.51 -9.73
CA THR A 108 23.51 -4.57 -9.72
C THR A 108 23.17 -3.31 -8.92
N LEU A 109 24.20 -2.58 -8.47
CA LEU A 109 24.01 -1.28 -7.80
C LEU A 109 23.26 -0.28 -8.70
N GLU A 110 23.51 -0.31 -10.01
CA GLU A 110 22.82 0.51 -11.00
C GLU A 110 21.31 0.19 -11.04
N PHE A 111 20.96 -1.09 -11.07
CA PHE A 111 19.56 -1.53 -11.03
C PHE A 111 18.86 -1.07 -9.75
N VAL A 112 19.53 -1.21 -8.59
CA VAL A 112 19.02 -0.73 -7.30
C VAL A 112 18.75 0.77 -7.32
N ASN A 113 19.68 1.56 -7.85
CA ASN A 113 19.54 3.00 -7.93
C ASN A 113 18.34 3.39 -8.80
N LYS A 114 18.12 2.68 -9.92
CA LYS A 114 16.94 2.85 -10.77
C LYS A 114 15.64 2.56 -10.02
N ILE A 115 15.58 1.45 -9.27
CA ILE A 115 14.41 1.10 -8.46
C ILE A 115 14.13 2.15 -7.37
N LYS A 116 15.19 2.62 -6.69
CA LYS A 116 15.09 3.59 -5.58
C LYS A 116 14.53 4.94 -5.97
N ILE A 117 14.48 5.27 -7.27
CA ILE A 117 13.86 6.50 -7.79
C ILE A 117 12.35 6.51 -7.50
N GLU A 118 11.69 5.36 -7.69
CA GLU A 118 10.22 5.26 -7.62
C GLU A 118 9.73 4.40 -6.45
N HIS A 119 10.63 3.63 -5.84
CA HIS A 119 10.30 2.67 -4.81
C HIS A 119 11.21 2.79 -3.60
N LYS A 120 10.62 2.58 -2.43
CA LYS A 120 11.40 2.27 -1.23
C LYS A 120 11.73 0.79 -1.27
N PHE A 121 13.00 0.46 -1.47
CA PHE A 121 13.50 -0.91 -1.43
C PHE A 121 13.91 -1.28 -0.01
N TYR A 122 13.24 -2.26 0.58
CA TYR A 122 13.51 -2.71 1.96
C TYR A 122 14.44 -3.91 2.01
N GLY A 123 14.34 -4.82 1.05
CA GLY A 123 15.04 -6.09 1.18
C GLY A 123 14.59 -7.13 0.17
N ILE A 124 15.15 -8.32 0.30
CA ILE A 124 14.85 -9.46 -0.56
C ILE A 124 14.30 -10.58 0.30
N THR A 125 13.38 -11.34 -0.25
CA THR A 125 12.86 -12.59 0.31
C THR A 125 12.97 -13.70 -0.72
N GLN A 126 12.86 -14.95 -0.30
CA GLN A 126 12.73 -16.10 -1.21
C GLN A 126 11.46 -16.85 -0.87
N ASP A 127 10.62 -17.05 -1.87
CA ASP A 127 9.47 -17.94 -1.76
C ASP A 127 9.97 -19.38 -1.54
N PRO A 128 9.63 -20.02 -0.40
CA PRO A 128 10.13 -21.35 -0.06
C PRO A 128 9.56 -22.44 -0.97
N GLU A 129 8.40 -22.23 -1.61
CA GLU A 129 7.75 -23.18 -2.50
C GLU A 129 8.34 -23.08 -3.92
N THR A 130 8.37 -21.87 -4.49
CA THR A 130 8.83 -21.66 -5.87
C THR A 130 10.34 -21.49 -5.99
N LYS A 131 11.03 -21.25 -4.86
CA LYS A 131 12.45 -20.86 -4.79
C LYS A 131 12.79 -19.53 -5.49
N ASN A 132 11.77 -18.79 -5.91
CA ASN A 132 11.95 -17.49 -6.54
C ASN A 132 12.31 -16.43 -5.51
N TYR A 133 13.30 -15.61 -5.85
CA TYR A 133 13.63 -14.44 -5.06
C TYR A 133 12.70 -13.29 -5.42
N MET A 134 12.27 -12.52 -4.43
CA MET A 134 11.40 -11.38 -4.62
C MET A 134 11.96 -10.15 -3.90
N MET A 135 11.89 -9.00 -4.56
CA MET A 135 12.17 -7.71 -3.95
C MET A 135 10.98 -7.28 -3.10
N VAL A 136 11.25 -6.85 -1.87
CA VAL A 136 10.26 -6.26 -0.96
C VAL A 136 10.33 -4.74 -1.07
N LEU A 137 9.29 -4.13 -1.64
CA LEU A 137 9.24 -2.74 -2.06
C LEU A 137 8.03 -2.00 -1.45
N ASN A 138 8.09 -0.67 -1.41
CA ASN A 138 6.89 0.18 -1.37
C ASN A 138 6.95 1.23 -2.47
N ASN A 139 5.82 1.66 -2.98
CA ASN A 139 5.78 2.75 -3.94
C ASN A 139 6.06 4.08 -3.23
N ILE A 140 6.82 4.95 -3.87
CA ILE A 140 7.05 6.32 -3.42
C ILE A 140 6.23 7.24 -4.31
N CYS A 141 5.45 8.13 -3.69
CA CYS A 141 4.77 9.16 -4.46
C CYS A 141 5.81 10.14 -5.02
N LYS A 142 5.95 10.21 -6.35
CA LYS A 142 6.88 11.13 -7.04
C LYS A 142 6.71 12.58 -6.58
N LYS A 143 5.47 13.04 -6.40
CA LYS A 143 5.15 14.42 -5.97
C LYS A 143 5.55 14.70 -4.53
N CYS A 144 5.40 13.72 -3.63
CA CYS A 144 5.64 13.91 -2.19
C CYS A 144 7.03 13.44 -1.74
N ASN A 145 7.74 12.68 -2.59
CA ASN A 145 8.97 11.97 -2.28
C ASN A 145 8.88 11.14 -0.97
N LYS A 146 7.69 10.58 -0.72
CA LYS A 146 7.38 9.70 0.43
C LYS A 146 6.14 8.87 0.14
N ILE A 147 5.87 7.90 1.00
CA ILE A 147 4.56 7.25 1.08
C ILE A 147 3.55 8.28 1.60
N CYS A 148 2.44 8.47 0.89
CA CYS A 148 1.37 9.41 1.24
C CYS A 148 -0.01 8.79 0.90
N ASN A 149 -1.10 9.56 1.07
CA ASN A 149 -2.47 9.05 0.93
C ASN A 149 -2.71 8.33 -0.42
N SER A 150 -2.14 8.84 -1.51
CA SER A 150 -2.28 8.21 -2.84
C SER A 150 -1.71 6.79 -2.87
N ILE A 151 -0.60 6.55 -2.16
CA ILE A 151 0.01 5.23 -2.05
C ILE A 151 -0.81 4.34 -1.10
N HIS A 152 -1.34 4.90 -0.02
CA HIS A 152 -2.23 4.15 0.89
C HIS A 152 -3.50 3.67 0.20
N PHE A 153 -4.10 4.50 -0.64
CA PHE A 153 -5.22 4.09 -1.50
C PHE A 153 -4.82 3.01 -2.49
N GLN A 154 -3.68 3.17 -3.17
CA GLN A 154 -3.20 2.20 -4.16
C GLN A 154 -3.07 0.78 -3.57
N HIS A 155 -2.62 0.65 -2.31
CA HIS A 155 -2.54 -0.64 -1.61
C HIS A 155 -3.89 -1.34 -1.41
N LYS A 156 -4.99 -0.58 -1.44
CA LYS A 156 -6.37 -1.06 -1.24
C LYS A 156 -7.11 -1.35 -2.55
N PHE A 157 -6.56 -1.02 -3.72
CA PHE A 157 -7.24 -1.22 -5.00
C PHE A 157 -7.57 -2.69 -5.28
N ILE A 158 -6.76 -3.62 -4.79
CA ILE A 158 -7.02 -5.06 -4.92
C ILE A 158 -8.09 -5.58 -3.95
N ASP A 159 -8.52 -4.78 -2.98
CA ASP A 159 -9.49 -5.22 -1.97
C ASP A 159 -10.94 -4.93 -2.37
N TRP A 160 -11.19 -4.23 -3.48
CA TRP A 160 -12.53 -3.94 -3.98
C TRP A 160 -12.55 -3.72 -5.51
N THR A 161 -13.71 -3.96 -6.10
CA THR A 161 -14.07 -3.55 -7.47
C THR A 161 -15.57 -3.26 -7.49
N SER A 162 -16.00 -2.38 -8.38
CA SER A 162 -17.42 -2.13 -8.67
C SER A 162 -18.00 -3.04 -9.75
N ASP A 163 -17.21 -3.99 -10.26
CA ASP A 163 -17.46 -4.75 -11.50
C ASP A 163 -17.60 -3.85 -12.76
N ASN A 164 -17.23 -2.57 -12.65
CA ASN A 164 -17.20 -1.62 -13.74
C ASN A 164 -15.85 -0.87 -13.77
N ASN A 165 -15.02 -1.21 -14.76
CA ASN A 165 -13.67 -0.67 -14.89
C ASN A 165 -13.64 0.87 -15.03
N ASP A 166 -14.65 1.48 -15.64
CA ASP A 166 -14.69 2.95 -15.80
C ASP A 166 -15.00 3.65 -14.49
N ILE A 167 -15.89 3.08 -13.67
CA ILE A 167 -16.19 3.57 -12.32
C ILE A 167 -14.98 3.36 -11.41
N ASP A 168 -14.38 2.17 -11.43
CA ASP A 168 -13.18 1.86 -10.66
C ASP A 168 -12.07 2.85 -10.99
N LYS A 169 -11.79 3.04 -12.28
CA LYS A 169 -10.78 3.99 -12.75
C LYS A 169 -11.10 5.41 -12.31
N PHE A 170 -12.34 5.85 -12.41
CA PHE A 170 -12.73 7.19 -11.97
C PHE A 170 -12.47 7.42 -10.48
N ILE A 171 -12.88 6.46 -9.63
CA ILE A 171 -12.63 6.53 -8.19
C ILE A 171 -11.12 6.49 -7.91
N GLN A 172 -10.40 5.54 -8.51
CA GLN A 172 -8.95 5.38 -8.35
C GLN A 172 -8.19 6.64 -8.80
N ASP A 173 -8.58 7.30 -9.89
CA ASP A 173 -7.95 8.54 -10.38
C ASP A 173 -8.06 9.69 -9.35
N THR A 174 -9.22 9.81 -8.68
CA THR A 174 -9.38 10.80 -7.59
C THR A 174 -8.52 10.46 -6.37
N GLN A 175 -8.40 9.16 -6.05
CA GLN A 175 -7.60 8.65 -4.94
C GLN A 175 -6.10 8.81 -5.20
N LEU A 176 -5.63 8.53 -6.42
CA LEU A 176 -4.24 8.72 -6.85
C LEU A 176 -3.82 10.19 -6.87
N SER A 177 -4.77 11.09 -7.13
CA SER A 177 -4.55 12.56 -7.08
C SER A 177 -4.52 13.11 -5.64
N THR A 178 -4.89 12.30 -4.65
CA THR A 178 -5.05 12.70 -3.26
C THR A 178 -3.79 12.39 -2.44
N HIS A 179 -2.98 13.41 -2.20
CA HIS A 179 -1.70 13.23 -1.51
C HIS A 179 -1.72 13.58 -0.02
N GLY A 180 -2.52 14.59 0.37
CA GLY A 180 -2.54 15.12 1.73
C GLY A 180 -3.96 15.42 2.23
N ASN A 181 -4.72 16.22 1.49
CA ASN A 181 -6.13 16.46 1.81
C ASN A 181 -7.01 15.32 1.26
N ILE A 182 -7.61 14.55 2.15
CA ILE A 182 -8.47 13.40 1.83
C ILE A 182 -9.85 13.80 1.28
N GLU A 183 -10.32 15.02 1.55
CA GLU A 183 -11.68 15.48 1.23
C GLU A 183 -12.03 15.43 -0.26
N LYS A 184 -11.01 15.37 -1.13
CA LYS A 184 -11.19 15.31 -2.59
C LYS A 184 -11.18 13.89 -3.15
N ALA A 185 -10.87 12.88 -2.35
CA ALA A 185 -10.87 11.50 -2.80
C ALA A 185 -12.30 10.96 -2.77
N LEU A 186 -12.74 10.36 -3.86
CA LEU A 186 -13.92 9.50 -3.83
C LEU A 186 -13.58 8.20 -3.13
N GLU A 187 -14.51 7.71 -2.34
CA GLU A 187 -14.40 6.42 -1.66
C GLU A 187 -15.37 5.43 -2.31
N TRP A 188 -14.85 4.24 -2.66
CA TRP A 188 -15.72 3.10 -2.92
C TRP A 188 -16.27 2.56 -1.62
N VAL A 189 -17.60 2.54 -1.49
CA VAL A 189 -18.31 2.00 -0.32
C VAL A 189 -19.12 0.81 -0.75
N SER A 190 -18.79 -0.37 -0.21
CA SER A 190 -19.53 -1.59 -0.49
C SER A 190 -20.97 -1.49 0.06
N TYR A 191 -21.93 -2.05 -0.67
CA TYR A 191 -23.35 -1.86 -0.38
C TYR A 191 -23.77 -2.45 0.99
N ASP A 192 -23.09 -3.50 1.45
CA ASP A 192 -23.29 -4.12 2.77
C ASP A 192 -22.87 -3.22 3.95
N ARG A 193 -22.19 -2.09 3.67
CA ARG A 193 -21.85 -1.07 4.69
C ARG A 193 -23.02 -0.12 4.98
N PHE A 194 -24.15 -0.30 4.33
CA PHE A 194 -25.37 0.46 4.57
C PHE A 194 -26.45 -0.41 5.25
N HIS A 195 -27.18 0.18 6.20
CA HIS A 195 -28.35 -0.44 6.82
C HIS A 195 -29.51 0.57 6.96
N ASP A 196 -30.67 0.07 7.37
CA ASP A 196 -31.91 0.86 7.49
C ASP A 196 -32.24 1.65 6.22
N ILE A 197 -32.04 1.03 5.06
CA ILE A 197 -32.25 1.64 3.76
C ILE A 197 -33.74 1.85 3.52
N LYS A 198 -34.15 3.11 3.34
CA LYS A 198 -35.54 3.53 3.14
C LYS A 198 -35.67 4.34 1.87
N TYR A 199 -36.62 3.99 1.01
CA TYR A 199 -36.97 4.77 -0.16
C TYR A 199 -37.50 6.15 0.24
N ILE A 200 -37.03 7.20 -0.44
CA ILE A 200 -37.50 8.58 -0.25
C ILE A 200 -38.41 8.98 -1.42
N ALA A 201 -37.86 8.95 -2.64
CA ALA A 201 -38.53 9.45 -3.82
C ALA A 201 -37.86 8.92 -5.09
N LYS A 202 -38.57 9.03 -6.21
CA LYS A 202 -38.07 8.84 -7.56
C LYS A 202 -38.09 10.19 -8.24
N ASN A 203 -36.96 10.62 -8.78
CA ASN A 203 -36.91 11.82 -9.60
C ASN A 203 -37.55 11.50 -10.96
N GLU A 204 -38.59 12.24 -11.32
CA GLU A 204 -39.40 11.99 -12.52
C GLU A 204 -38.65 12.33 -13.83
N PHE A 205 -37.62 13.18 -13.76
CA PHE A 205 -36.88 13.64 -14.95
C PHE A 205 -35.81 12.67 -15.43
N ASP A 206 -35.06 12.05 -14.52
CA ASP A 206 -33.93 11.16 -14.81
C ASP A 206 -34.16 9.72 -14.31
N ASN A 207 -35.37 9.45 -13.78
CA ASN A 207 -35.75 8.20 -13.13
C ASN A 207 -34.85 7.79 -11.95
N ILE A 208 -34.04 8.68 -11.38
CA ILE A 208 -33.12 8.37 -10.27
C ILE A 208 -33.92 8.06 -9.01
N LEU A 209 -33.65 6.91 -8.39
CA LEU A 209 -34.23 6.51 -7.12
C LEU A 209 -33.36 7.04 -5.99
N VAL A 210 -33.98 7.75 -5.05
CA VAL A 210 -33.31 8.31 -3.88
C VAL A 210 -33.74 7.54 -2.64
N TYR A 211 -32.76 7.08 -1.88
CA TYR A 211 -32.92 6.37 -0.63
C TYR A 211 -32.17 7.09 0.49
N ARG A 212 -32.63 6.91 1.72
CA ARG A 212 -31.92 7.27 2.94
C ARG A 212 -31.34 6.00 3.54
N ALA A 213 -30.10 6.02 3.99
CA ALA A 213 -29.48 4.88 4.67
C ALA A 213 -28.59 5.34 5.82
N ASN A 214 -28.27 4.44 6.74
CA ASN A 214 -27.22 4.61 7.72
C ASN A 214 -25.94 3.97 7.17
N TRP A 215 -24.83 4.72 7.14
CA TRP A 215 -23.52 4.26 6.70
C TRP A 215 -22.63 3.94 7.90
N ILE A 216 -22.20 2.69 8.02
CA ILE A 216 -21.51 2.17 9.20
C ILE A 216 -20.14 2.82 9.39
N ASP A 217 -19.38 2.97 8.30
CA ASP A 217 -17.96 3.35 8.39
C ASP A 217 -17.75 4.83 8.71
N GLY A 218 -18.51 5.70 8.05
CA GLY A 218 -18.32 7.16 8.12
C GLY A 218 -17.08 7.68 7.38
N ASP A 219 -16.87 8.99 7.48
CA ASP A 219 -15.88 9.75 6.71
C ASP A 219 -14.43 9.35 7.05
N ILE A 220 -13.57 9.19 6.03
CA ILE A 220 -12.12 9.04 6.22
C ILE A 220 -11.52 10.37 6.69
N ILE A 221 -10.65 10.31 7.71
CA ILE A 221 -9.90 11.48 8.22
C ILE A 221 -8.42 11.40 7.84
N SER A 222 -7.77 10.25 8.12
CA SER A 222 -6.32 10.10 7.99
C SER A 222 -5.91 8.64 7.95
N TRP A 223 -4.68 8.36 7.50
CA TRP A 223 -4.12 7.02 7.55
C TRP A 223 -3.60 6.67 8.94
N ASP A 224 -4.00 5.51 9.45
CA ASP A 224 -3.43 4.90 10.64
C ASP A 224 -2.28 3.95 10.27
N SER A 225 -1.04 4.36 10.54
CA SER A 225 0.12 3.53 10.26
C SER A 225 0.35 2.39 11.26
N GLU A 226 -0.36 2.36 12.38
CA GLU A 226 -0.28 1.26 13.33
C GLU A 226 -1.26 0.16 12.94
N ASN A 227 -2.49 0.55 12.62
CA ASN A 227 -3.55 -0.37 12.20
C ASN A 227 -3.55 -0.68 10.69
N GLN A 228 -2.73 0.03 9.91
CA GLN A 228 -2.64 -0.10 8.45
C GLN A 228 -4.02 0.03 7.77
N ASN A 229 -4.78 1.02 8.25
CA ASN A 229 -6.13 1.29 7.78
C ASN A 229 -6.49 2.77 7.91
N TRP A 230 -7.59 3.18 7.29
CA TRP A 230 -8.11 4.54 7.40
C TRP A 230 -8.76 4.78 8.78
N LYS A 231 -8.35 5.85 9.46
CA LYS A 231 -9.09 6.40 10.59
C LYS A 231 -10.35 7.08 10.09
N ARG A 232 -11.46 6.81 10.76
CA ARG A 232 -12.79 7.31 10.39
C ARG A 232 -13.44 8.10 11.51
N THR A 233 -14.39 8.95 11.14
CA THR A 233 -15.28 9.68 12.05
C THR A 233 -16.71 9.57 11.54
N ARG A 234 -17.67 10.03 12.36
CA ARG A 234 -19.10 10.05 12.00
C ARG A 234 -19.60 8.67 11.57
N CYS A 235 -19.15 7.62 12.25
CA CYS A 235 -19.66 6.26 12.06
C CYS A 235 -21.18 6.24 12.28
N ASN A 236 -21.90 5.39 11.55
CA ASN A 236 -23.37 5.30 11.54
C ASN A 236 -24.06 6.62 11.14
N MET A 237 -23.44 7.43 10.28
CA MET A 237 -24.08 8.65 9.78
C MET A 237 -25.17 8.36 8.76
N ILE A 238 -26.14 9.25 8.69
CA ILE A 238 -27.23 9.19 7.72
C ILE A 238 -26.74 9.76 6.39
N VAL A 239 -26.94 9.00 5.31
CA VAL A 239 -26.57 9.39 3.95
C VAL A 239 -27.75 9.24 3.00
N ASN A 240 -27.68 9.96 1.87
CA ASN A 240 -28.58 9.77 0.74
C ASN A 240 -27.90 8.89 -0.30
N LEU A 241 -28.53 7.78 -0.67
CA LEU A 241 -28.11 6.94 -1.79
C LEU A 241 -28.94 7.33 -3.02
N LYS A 242 -28.28 7.71 -4.10
CA LYS A 242 -28.93 7.99 -5.39
C LYS A 242 -28.57 6.87 -6.35
N SER A 243 -29.58 6.23 -6.96
CA SER A 243 -29.33 5.27 -8.04
C SER A 243 -28.79 5.99 -9.27
N LEU A 244 -27.98 5.30 -10.06
CA LEU A 244 -27.42 5.85 -11.30
C LEU A 244 -28.17 5.36 -12.56
N ASN A 245 -29.24 4.57 -12.40
CA ASN A 245 -30.02 3.89 -13.45
C ASN A 245 -29.23 2.93 -14.39
N THR A 246 -30.00 2.10 -15.09
CA THR A 246 -29.82 0.67 -15.49
C THR A 246 -28.53 0.19 -16.21
N PRO A 247 -28.26 -1.14 -16.20
CA PRO A 247 -26.94 -1.78 -16.36
C PRO A 247 -26.20 -1.53 -17.69
N ASN A 248 -26.89 -1.10 -18.74
CA ASN A 248 -26.35 -1.14 -20.10
C ASN A 248 -25.71 0.16 -20.58
N ASN A 249 -25.72 1.25 -19.78
CA ASN A 249 -25.17 2.54 -20.19
C ASN A 249 -24.73 3.43 -19.00
N LEU A 250 -24.10 2.83 -17.98
CA LEU A 250 -23.35 3.61 -16.99
C LEU A 250 -22.11 4.22 -17.68
N THR A 251 -22.28 5.39 -18.28
CA THR A 251 -21.15 6.15 -18.84
C THR A 251 -20.49 6.97 -17.76
N LEU A 252 -19.17 7.08 -17.83
CA LEU A 252 -18.37 7.94 -16.96
C LEU A 252 -18.89 9.39 -16.94
N GLU A 253 -19.40 9.88 -18.07
CA GLU A 253 -19.99 11.22 -18.19
C GLU A 253 -21.21 11.40 -17.28
N PHE A 254 -22.06 10.37 -17.18
CA PHE A 254 -23.23 10.42 -16.30
C PHE A 254 -22.82 10.45 -14.83
N VAL A 255 -21.86 9.61 -14.42
CA VAL A 255 -21.33 9.59 -13.05
C VAL A 255 -20.73 10.95 -12.67
N LYS A 256 -19.93 11.55 -13.57
CA LYS A 256 -19.36 12.89 -13.37
C LYS A 256 -20.44 13.97 -13.25
N LYS A 257 -21.51 13.89 -14.04
CA LYS A 257 -22.63 14.84 -13.97
C LYS A 257 -23.36 14.76 -12.63
N VAL A 258 -23.66 13.56 -12.15
CA VAL A 258 -24.29 13.36 -10.84
C VAL A 258 -23.41 13.94 -9.73
N TYR A 259 -22.11 13.65 -9.77
CA TYR A 259 -21.13 14.20 -8.84
C TYR A 259 -21.06 15.74 -8.85
N ALA A 260 -21.11 16.37 -10.03
CA ALA A 260 -21.07 17.83 -10.14
C ALA A 260 -22.35 18.54 -9.63
N SER A 261 -23.44 17.80 -9.41
CA SER A 261 -24.74 18.33 -8.98
C SER A 261 -25.04 18.14 -7.48
N SER A 262 -24.11 17.53 -6.74
CA SER A 262 -24.14 17.30 -5.29
C SER A 262 -23.25 18.28 -4.55
#